data_AF-Q1D4M7-F1
#
_entry.id   AF-Q1D4M7-F1
#
_cell.length_a   1.000
_cell.length_b   1.000
_cell.length_c   1.000
_cell.angle_alpha   90.00
_cell.angle_beta   90.00
_cell.angle_gamma   90.00
#
_symmetry.space_group_name_H-M   'P 1'
#
loop_
_entity.id
_entity.type
_entity.pdbx_description
1 polymer ?
#
loop_
_entity_poly.entity_id
_entity_poly.type
_entity_poly.pdbx_seq_one_letter_code
_entity_poly.pdbx_strand_id
1 'polypeptide(L)'
;MNGPTYKAEIIDRVIFSRWENPPTKEDVTLVLAQMQEAAARLNTNLIYVGSVSSKSKVPDANERTVLNQFLMDARRTCVEQAWLIYEGTDLQHNLQRVIISGVLILTRTFDNFLSVAKSGDSIVKDVSAVLKKDAAPLFTLAKERGLVA
;
A
#
# COMPACT_ATOMS: atom_id res chain seq x y z
N MET A 1 -22.38 5.76 12.65
CA MET A 1 -21.42 6.31 11.67
C MET A 1 -20.50 5.17 11.29
N ASN A 2 -20.58 4.71 10.04
CA ASN A 2 -19.68 3.66 9.57
C ASN A 2 -18.28 4.27 9.51
N GLY A 3 -17.35 3.75 10.32
CA GLY A 3 -15.95 4.16 10.28
C GLY A 3 -15.33 3.92 8.90
N PRO A 4 -14.11 4.41 8.65
CA PRO A 4 -13.44 4.23 7.36
C PRO A 4 -13.41 2.75 6.96
N THR A 5 -13.55 2.49 5.66
CA THR A 5 -13.52 1.15 5.02
C THR A 5 -12.13 0.50 5.03
N TYR A 6 -11.19 1.14 5.73
CA TYR A 6 -9.79 0.81 5.78
C TYR A 6 -9.19 1.18 7.14
N LYS A 7 -8.04 0.59 7.44
CA LYS A 7 -7.18 1.01 8.54
C LYS A 7 -5.88 1.55 7.96
N ALA A 8 -5.39 2.67 8.46
CA ALA A 8 -4.08 3.18 8.09
C ALA A 8 -3.37 3.76 9.30
N GLU A 9 -2.06 3.56 9.37
CA GLU A 9 -1.22 4.15 10.40
C GLU A 9 0.22 4.30 9.93
N ILE A 10 0.90 5.31 10.46
CA ILE A 10 2.29 5.59 10.20
C ILE A 10 3.10 5.10 11.40
N ILE A 11 4.04 4.19 11.14
CA ILE A 11 4.98 3.68 12.14
C ILE A 11 6.38 4.02 11.61
N ASP A 12 7.09 4.91 12.32
CA ASP A 12 8.36 5.47 11.86
C ASP A 12 8.16 6.19 10.50
N ARG A 13 8.88 5.79 9.45
CA ARG A 13 8.75 6.31 8.07
C ARG A 13 7.82 5.46 7.18
N VAL A 14 7.18 4.43 7.73
CA VAL A 14 6.35 3.49 6.96
C VAL A 14 4.87 3.76 7.20
N ILE A 15 4.13 4.09 6.15
CA ILE A 15 2.66 4.13 6.16
C ILE A 15 2.15 2.74 5.80
N PHE A 16 1.45 2.11 6.74
CA PHE A 16 0.71 0.88 6.51
C PHE A 16 -0.76 1.22 6.26
N SER A 17 -1.36 0.57 5.28
CA SER A 17 -2.81 0.66 5.05
C SER A 17 -3.38 -0.71 4.73
N ARG A 18 -4.55 -1.04 5.29
CA ARG A 18 -5.31 -2.25 5.00
C ARG A 18 -6.67 -1.90 4.45
N TRP A 19 -6.95 -2.38 3.25
CA TRP A 19 -8.15 -2.10 2.49
C TRP A 19 -9.04 -3.33 2.46
N GLU A 20 -10.21 -3.26 3.10
CA GLU A 20 -11.20 -4.35 3.06
C GLU A 20 -11.97 -4.36 1.74
N ASN A 21 -12.04 -3.21 1.06
CA ASN A 21 -12.60 -3.02 -0.28
C ASN A 21 -11.74 -2.01 -1.05
N PRO A 22 -11.87 -1.92 -2.39
CA PRO A 22 -11.23 -0.85 -3.15
C PRO A 22 -11.58 0.52 -2.57
N PRO A 23 -10.59 1.43 -2.42
CA PRO A 23 -10.83 2.72 -1.78
C PRO A 23 -11.68 3.62 -2.65
N THR A 24 -12.49 4.45 -2.00
CA THR A 24 -13.16 5.57 -2.67
C THR A 24 -12.19 6.73 -2.91
N LYS A 25 -12.62 7.71 -3.70
CA LYS A 25 -11.87 8.95 -3.92
C LYS A 25 -11.62 9.72 -2.60
N GLU A 26 -12.61 9.71 -1.71
CA GLU A 26 -12.51 10.36 -0.41
C GLU A 26 -11.48 9.66 0.48
N ASP A 27 -11.49 8.32 0.51
CA ASP A 27 -10.54 7.53 1.27
C ASP A 27 -9.09 7.83 0.87
N VAL A 28 -8.79 7.79 -0.45
CA VAL A 28 -7.43 8.06 -0.92
C VAL A 28 -7.00 9.50 -0.71
N THR A 29 -7.94 10.45 -0.71
CA THR A 29 -7.65 11.87 -0.45
C THR A 29 -7.22 12.07 1.00
N LEU A 30 -7.93 11.43 1.94
CA LEU A 30 -7.61 11.48 3.37
C LEU A 30 -6.26 10.82 3.67
N VAL A 31 -6.00 9.64 3.12
CA VAL A 31 -4.72 8.94 3.29
C VAL A 31 -3.56 9.75 2.71
N LEU A 32 -3.73 10.31 1.51
CA LEU A 32 -2.68 11.12 0.89
C LEU A 32 -2.37 12.37 1.72
N ALA A 33 -3.38 13.06 2.26
CA ALA A 33 -3.18 14.22 3.12
C ALA A 33 -2.39 13.84 4.39
N GLN A 34 -2.74 12.72 5.04
CA GLN A 34 -2.01 12.22 6.21
C GLN A 34 -0.54 11.88 5.88
N MET A 35 -0.31 11.29 4.70
CA MET A 35 1.05 10.96 4.22
C MET A 35 1.87 12.22 3.97
N GLN A 36 1.29 13.24 3.34
CA GLN A 36 1.96 14.52 3.08
C GLN A 36 2.30 15.25 4.37
N GLU A 37 1.37 15.29 5.33
CA GLU A 37 1.61 15.90 6.64
C GLU A 37 2.74 15.18 7.39
N ALA A 38 2.74 13.84 7.39
CA ALA A 38 3.78 13.07 8.05
C ALA A 38 5.15 13.18 7.36
N ALA A 39 5.19 13.19 6.02
CA ALA A 39 6.42 13.42 5.27
C ALA A 39 7.01 14.80 5.60
N ALA A 40 6.18 15.84 5.66
CA ALA A 40 6.59 17.17 6.05
C ALA A 40 7.11 17.20 7.50
N ARG A 41 6.41 16.56 8.43
CA ARG A 41 6.80 16.49 9.86
C ARG A 41 8.13 15.74 10.06
N LEU A 42 8.34 14.66 9.33
CA LEU A 42 9.56 13.85 9.40
C LEU A 42 10.70 14.41 8.54
N ASN A 43 10.41 15.43 7.72
CA ASN A 43 11.32 16.02 6.74
C ASN A 43 11.99 14.97 5.83
N THR A 44 11.22 13.97 5.39
CA THR A 44 11.70 12.87 4.56
C THR A 44 10.52 12.19 3.86
N ASN A 45 10.78 11.53 2.73
CA ASN A 45 9.77 10.74 2.03
C ASN A 45 9.44 9.46 2.80
N LEU A 46 8.19 9.03 2.70
CA LEU A 46 7.66 7.83 3.32
C LEU A 46 7.85 6.59 2.45
N ILE A 47 7.77 5.43 3.10
CA ILE A 47 7.60 4.14 2.47
C ILE A 47 6.13 3.73 2.59
N TYR A 48 5.50 3.33 1.50
CA TYR A 48 4.10 2.88 1.51
C TYR A 48 3.98 1.36 1.46
N VAL A 49 3.21 0.78 2.38
CA VAL A 49 2.83 -0.63 2.39
C VAL A 49 1.30 -0.71 2.45
N GLY A 50 0.69 -1.00 1.30
CA GLY A 50 -0.73 -1.29 1.21
C GLY A 50 -0.99 -2.77 1.30
N SER A 51 -2.04 -3.16 2.01
CA SER A 51 -2.55 -4.53 2.09
C SER A 51 -4.00 -4.54 1.63
N VAL A 52 -4.35 -5.50 0.78
CA VAL A 52 -5.70 -5.68 0.27
C VAL A 52 -6.22 -6.99 0.83
N SER A 53 -7.31 -6.90 1.59
CA SER A 53 -7.99 -8.03 2.20
C SER A 53 -8.35 -9.10 1.18
N SER A 54 -8.26 -10.37 1.56
CA SER A 54 -8.71 -11.48 0.72
C SER A 54 -10.23 -11.43 0.45
N LYS A 55 -10.99 -10.62 1.19
CA LYS A 55 -12.42 -10.42 0.96
C LYS A 55 -12.72 -9.26 0.01
N SER A 56 -11.71 -8.49 -0.37
CA SER A 56 -11.87 -7.33 -1.23
C SER A 56 -12.26 -7.76 -2.65
N LYS A 57 -13.23 -7.03 -3.23
CA LYS A 57 -13.59 -7.22 -4.64
C LYS A 57 -12.47 -6.72 -5.57
N VAL A 58 -12.51 -7.19 -6.82
CA VAL A 58 -11.66 -6.60 -7.88
C VAL A 58 -12.10 -5.15 -8.10
N PRO A 59 -11.17 -4.18 -8.13
CA PRO A 59 -11.50 -2.81 -8.50
C PRO A 59 -12.07 -2.71 -9.92
N ASP A 60 -13.16 -1.94 -10.08
CA ASP A 60 -13.71 -1.58 -11.39
C ASP A 60 -12.85 -0.50 -12.09
N ALA A 61 -13.25 -0.06 -13.29
CA ALA A 61 -12.48 0.91 -14.07
C ALA A 61 -12.33 2.28 -13.37
N ASN A 62 -13.37 2.73 -12.65
CA ASN A 62 -13.34 3.99 -11.93
C ASN A 62 -12.46 3.88 -10.68
N GLU A 63 -12.60 2.80 -9.91
CA GLU A 63 -11.77 2.51 -8.74
C GLU A 63 -10.29 2.36 -9.10
N ARG A 64 -9.96 1.73 -10.25
CA ARG A 64 -8.59 1.69 -10.78
C ARG A 64 -8.05 3.06 -11.10
N THR A 65 -8.87 3.94 -11.66
CA THR A 65 -8.46 5.32 -11.99
C THR A 65 -8.12 6.10 -10.71
N VAL A 66 -8.94 5.96 -9.66
CA VAL A 66 -8.69 6.55 -8.35
C VAL A 66 -7.38 6.04 -7.74
N LEU A 67 -7.15 4.72 -7.75
CA LEU A 67 -5.93 4.09 -7.24
C LEU A 67 -4.66 4.53 -8.00
N ASN A 68 -4.74 4.61 -9.32
CA ASN A 68 -3.63 5.07 -10.16
C ASN A 68 -3.28 6.53 -9.86
N GLN A 69 -4.29 7.39 -9.73
CA GLN A 69 -4.08 8.80 -9.39
C GLN A 69 -3.44 8.94 -8.00
N PHE A 70 -3.94 8.21 -7.01
CA PHE A 70 -3.35 8.16 -5.67
C PHE A 70 -1.86 7.78 -5.70
N LEU A 71 -1.51 6.71 -6.41
CA LEU A 71 -0.11 6.26 -6.54
C LEU A 71 0.77 7.30 -7.22
N MET A 72 0.28 7.95 -8.28
CA MET A 72 1.01 9.00 -8.98
C MET A 72 1.25 10.23 -8.08
N ASP A 73 0.25 10.65 -7.32
CA ASP A 73 0.35 11.81 -6.44
C ASP A 73 1.24 11.51 -5.23
N ALA A 74 1.08 10.35 -4.61
CA ALA A 74 1.94 9.89 -3.52
C ALA A 74 3.42 9.88 -3.96
N ARG A 75 3.71 9.30 -5.13
CA ARG A 75 5.05 9.29 -5.71
C ARG A 75 5.66 10.67 -5.90
N ARG A 76 4.86 11.62 -6.40
CA ARG A 76 5.35 12.98 -6.69
C ARG A 76 5.60 13.80 -5.43
N THR A 77 4.94 13.47 -4.34
CA THR A 77 4.83 14.39 -3.19
C THR A 77 5.50 13.87 -1.93
N CYS A 78 5.36 12.58 -1.61
CA CYS A 78 5.68 12.11 -0.25
C CYS A 78 6.11 10.64 -0.14
N VAL A 79 6.13 9.85 -1.21
CA VAL A 79 6.51 8.43 -1.16
C VAL A 79 7.69 8.14 -2.08
N GLU A 80 8.71 7.46 -1.54
CA GLU A 80 9.86 7.03 -2.33
C GLU A 80 9.68 5.63 -2.93
N GLN A 81 8.94 4.75 -2.24
CA GLN A 81 8.77 3.36 -2.62
C GLN A 81 7.46 2.80 -2.06
N ALA A 82 6.78 1.96 -2.84
CA ALA A 82 5.50 1.36 -2.50
C ALA A 82 5.49 -0.17 -2.68
N TRP A 83 4.80 -0.84 -1.78
CA TRP A 83 4.43 -2.25 -1.89
C TRP A 83 2.93 -2.43 -1.73
N LEU A 84 2.36 -3.30 -2.55
CA LEU A 84 0.97 -3.72 -2.45
C LEU A 84 0.91 -5.22 -2.17
N ILE A 85 0.37 -5.59 -1.03
CA ILE A 85 0.16 -6.96 -0.59
C ILE A 85 -1.27 -7.36 -0.95
N TYR A 86 -1.42 -8.45 -1.68
CA TYR A 86 -2.74 -9.10 -1.84
C TYR A 86 -2.80 -10.27 -0.88
N GLU A 87 -3.63 -10.14 0.15
CA GLU A 87 -3.84 -11.17 1.15
C GLU A 87 -4.60 -12.37 0.55
N GLY A 88 -4.34 -13.55 1.09
CA GLY A 88 -5.00 -14.78 0.66
C GLY A 88 -4.19 -15.60 -0.35
N THR A 89 -4.45 -16.91 -0.34
CA THR A 89 -3.74 -17.90 -1.16
C THR A 89 -4.62 -18.48 -2.26
N ASP A 90 -5.88 -18.09 -2.32
CA ASP A 90 -6.84 -18.69 -3.23
C ASP A 90 -6.54 -18.31 -4.69
N LEU A 91 -6.98 -19.16 -5.62
CA LEU A 91 -6.73 -19.00 -7.05
C LEU A 91 -7.15 -17.62 -7.57
N GLN A 92 -8.25 -17.08 -7.04
CA GLN A 92 -8.76 -15.76 -7.38
C GLN A 92 -7.79 -14.63 -6.99
N HIS A 93 -7.15 -14.70 -5.81
CA HIS A 93 -6.15 -13.72 -5.37
C HIS A 93 -4.85 -13.85 -6.15
N ASN A 94 -4.46 -15.07 -6.48
CA ASN A 94 -3.32 -15.32 -7.35
C ASN A 94 -3.56 -14.73 -8.76
N LEU A 95 -4.76 -14.88 -9.31
CA LEU A 95 -5.16 -14.28 -10.58
C LEU A 95 -5.24 -12.75 -10.51
N GLN A 96 -5.84 -12.19 -9.45
CA GLN A 96 -5.86 -10.74 -9.23
C GLN A 96 -4.46 -10.15 -9.17
N ARG A 97 -3.55 -10.80 -8.42
CA ARG A 97 -2.14 -10.40 -8.34
C ARG A 97 -1.47 -10.43 -9.71
N VAL A 98 -1.68 -11.49 -10.50
CA VAL A 98 -1.14 -11.58 -11.87
C VAL A 98 -1.71 -10.50 -12.79
N ILE A 99 -3.02 -10.24 -12.75
CA ILE A 99 -3.66 -9.20 -13.56
C ILE A 99 -3.12 -7.82 -13.19
N ILE A 100 -3.00 -7.53 -11.89
CA ILE A 100 -2.57 -6.21 -11.40
C ILE A 100 -1.07 -6.01 -11.64
N SER A 101 -0.25 -7.03 -11.39
CA SER A 101 1.16 -7.02 -11.82
C SER A 101 1.30 -6.83 -13.33
N GLY A 102 0.46 -7.50 -14.15
CA GLY A 102 0.44 -7.32 -15.59
C GLY A 102 0.06 -5.89 -16.02
N VAL A 103 -0.95 -5.29 -15.38
CA VAL A 103 -1.33 -3.90 -15.62
C VAL A 103 -0.19 -2.95 -15.21
N LEU A 104 0.43 -3.14 -14.05
CA LEU A 104 1.57 -2.33 -13.59
C LEU A 104 2.78 -2.42 -14.53
N ILE A 105 3.03 -3.59 -15.12
CA ILE A 105 4.08 -3.78 -16.13
C ILE A 105 3.72 -3.00 -17.41
N LEU A 106 2.46 -3.07 -17.85
CA LEU A 106 1.99 -2.42 -19.08
C LEU A 106 1.86 -0.89 -18.94
N THR A 107 1.53 -0.36 -17.76
CA THR A 107 1.38 1.07 -17.48
C THR A 107 2.69 1.80 -17.19
N ARG A 108 3.84 1.17 -17.46
CA ARG A 108 5.20 1.71 -17.34
C ARG A 108 5.66 2.02 -15.90
N THR A 109 5.42 1.13 -14.94
CA THR A 109 6.13 1.14 -13.65
C THR A 109 7.52 0.48 -13.78
N PHE A 110 8.34 0.96 -14.72
CA PHE A 110 9.68 0.40 -15.04
C PHE A 110 10.79 0.81 -14.04
N ASP A 111 10.47 1.65 -13.07
CA ASP A 111 11.42 2.24 -12.12
C ASP A 111 11.35 1.62 -10.73
N ASN A 112 10.76 0.42 -10.63
CA ASN A 112 10.58 -0.33 -9.39
C ASN A 112 9.76 0.40 -8.32
N PHE A 113 9.16 1.57 -8.57
CA PHE A 113 8.45 2.36 -7.54
C PHE A 113 7.36 1.58 -6.80
N LEU A 114 6.59 0.75 -7.51
CA LEU A 114 5.54 -0.08 -6.93
C LEU A 114 5.84 -1.55 -7.18
N SER A 115 5.88 -2.33 -6.11
CA SER A 115 6.01 -3.79 -6.14
C SER A 115 4.77 -4.48 -5.59
N VAL A 116 4.44 -5.66 -6.11
CA VAL A 116 3.31 -6.46 -5.62
C VAL A 116 3.84 -7.69 -4.91
N ALA A 117 3.31 -7.96 -3.72
CA ALA A 117 3.76 -9.05 -2.86
C ALA A 117 2.60 -9.95 -2.40
N LYS A 118 2.96 -11.15 -1.96
CA LYS A 118 2.02 -12.14 -1.42
C LYS A 118 1.77 -12.00 0.09
N SER A 119 2.66 -11.32 0.80
CA SER A 119 2.64 -11.22 2.26
C SER A 119 3.56 -10.10 2.74
N GLY A 120 3.33 -9.60 3.96
CA GLY A 120 4.27 -8.70 4.62
C GLY A 120 5.64 -9.34 4.82
N ASP A 121 5.69 -10.61 5.23
CA ASP A 121 6.95 -11.32 5.52
C ASP A 121 7.88 -11.38 4.31
N SER A 122 7.33 -11.52 3.11
CA SER A 122 8.12 -11.55 1.87
C SER A 122 8.81 -10.24 1.52
N ILE A 123 8.38 -9.10 2.07
CA ILE A 123 8.92 -7.78 1.74
C ILE A 123 9.69 -7.12 2.88
N VAL A 124 9.72 -7.71 4.08
CA VAL A 124 10.40 -7.12 5.25
C VAL A 124 11.86 -6.76 4.92
N LYS A 125 12.58 -7.64 4.23
CA LYS A 125 13.99 -7.41 3.85
C LYS A 125 14.13 -6.23 2.90
N ASP A 126 13.26 -6.14 1.90
CA ASP A 126 13.30 -5.07 0.89
C ASP A 126 12.93 -3.72 1.50
N VAL A 127 11.89 -3.70 2.34
CA VAL A 127 11.51 -2.51 3.11
C VAL A 127 12.64 -2.11 4.06
N SER A 128 13.31 -3.05 4.72
CA SER A 128 14.45 -2.75 5.60
C SER A 128 15.60 -2.10 4.84
N ALA A 129 15.86 -2.54 3.60
CA ALA A 129 16.89 -1.96 2.75
C ALA A 129 16.60 -0.50 2.38
N VAL A 130 15.34 -0.18 2.02
CA VAL A 130 14.92 1.20 1.71
C VAL A 130 14.86 2.06 2.97
N LEU A 131 14.33 1.52 4.06
CA LEU A 131 14.26 2.19 5.35
C LEU A 131 15.65 2.47 5.94
N LYS A 132 16.66 1.66 5.55
CA LYS A 132 18.02 1.62 6.13
C LYS A 132 18.00 1.26 7.62
N LYS A 133 17.04 0.44 8.03
CA LYS A 133 16.79 -0.02 9.40
C LYS A 133 16.00 -1.33 9.35
N ASP A 134 16.15 -2.17 10.37
CA ASP A 134 15.33 -3.37 10.50
C ASP A 134 13.83 -3.02 10.60
N ALA A 135 13.05 -3.44 9.60
CA ALA A 135 11.62 -3.23 9.53
C ALA A 135 10.81 -4.34 10.22
N ALA A 136 11.42 -5.46 10.63
CA ALA A 136 10.69 -6.57 11.24
C ALA A 136 9.85 -6.17 12.47
N PRO A 137 10.34 -5.30 13.39
CA PRO A 137 9.51 -4.81 14.50
C PRO A 137 8.31 -3.97 14.03
N LEU A 138 8.47 -3.20 12.95
CA LEU A 138 7.38 -2.37 12.39
C LEU A 138 6.28 -3.25 11.80
N PHE A 139 6.66 -4.32 11.08
CA PHE A 139 5.71 -5.28 10.54
C PHE A 139 5.00 -6.09 11.63
N THR A 140 5.70 -6.43 12.72
CA THR A 140 5.09 -7.09 13.88
C THR A 140 4.01 -6.20 14.49
N LEU A 141 4.34 -4.93 14.75
CA LEU A 141 3.38 -3.95 15.29
C LEU A 141 2.21 -3.69 14.32
N ALA A 142 2.49 -3.64 13.01
CA ALA A 142 1.47 -3.48 11.99
C ALA A 142 0.48 -4.66 11.97
N LYS A 143 0.97 -5.89 12.12
CA LYS A 143 0.13 -7.09 12.23
C LYS A 143 -0.73 -7.08 13.50
N GLU A 144 -0.13 -6.76 14.65
CA GLU A 144 -0.86 -6.64 15.93
C GLU A 144 -2.01 -5.62 15.86
N ARG A 145 -1.83 -4.55 15.08
CA ARG A 145 -2.84 -3.51 14.86
C ARG A 145 -3.81 -3.81 13.72
N GLY A 146 -3.58 -4.90 12.98
CA GLY A 146 -4.39 -5.33 11.84
C GLY A 146 -4.26 -4.43 10.61
N LEU A 147 -3.08 -3.86 10.38
CA LEU A 147 -2.73 -3.03 9.22
C LEU A 147 -2.15 -3.84 8.05
N VAL A 148 -1.73 -5.08 8.31
CA VAL A 148 -1.24 -6.10 7.37
C VAL A 148 -1.60 -7.47 7.96
N ALA A 149 -1.88 -8.47 7.11
CA ALA A 149 -2.05 -9.87 7.53
C ALA A 149 -0.71 -10.60 7.75
#